data_AF-A0AAU9XBB6-F1
#
_entry.id   AF-A0AAU9XBB6-F1
#
_cell.length_a   1.000
_cell.length_b   1.000
_cell.length_c   1.000
_cell.angle_alpha   90.00
_cell.angle_beta   90.00
_cell.angle_gamma   90.00
#
_symmetry.space_group_name_H-M   'P 1'
#
loop_
_entity.id
_entity.type
_entity.pdbx_description
1 polymer ?
#
loop_
_entity_poly.entity_id
_entity_poly.type
_entity_poly.pdbx_seq_one_letter_code
_entity_poly.pdbx_strand_id
1 'polypeptide(L)'
;MKLKRLQEKTDLADAHCQELLAGLNTPGKENSESGNYNFLRRQMNPTILQNGKSNQTQRTAVKRRQETFNAAMVIHGGTEENPRPAIEGMFDTLCKRSKPDDTTNLVSSNAKLQARLASAHCSREIRSLETSDENVLRSVAAYYSGGVMEKRKYKSVRLVLATKASTKKRGGREALCFMQKSRIPKLLPYDKLVS
;
A
#
# COMPACT_ATOMS: atom_id res chain seq x y z
N MET A 1 -34.17 -60.29 25.33
CA MET A 1 -34.25 -58.89 25.84
C MET A 1 -33.09 -57.99 25.36
N LYS A 2 -31.82 -58.44 25.31
CA LYS A 2 -30.69 -57.58 24.91
C LYS A 2 -30.58 -57.28 23.40
N LEU A 3 -30.93 -58.23 22.53
CA LEU A 3 -30.88 -58.06 21.07
C LEU A 3 -31.84 -57.00 20.53
N LYS A 4 -33.08 -56.95 21.04
CA LYS A 4 -34.07 -55.94 20.63
C LYS A 4 -33.62 -54.51 20.95
N ARG A 5 -33.01 -54.29 22.12
CA ARG A 5 -32.45 -52.98 22.52
C ARG A 5 -31.23 -52.56 21.70
N LEU A 6 -30.47 -53.51 21.16
CA LEU A 6 -29.35 -53.22 20.28
C LEU A 6 -29.83 -52.80 18.89
N GLN A 7 -30.83 -53.52 18.36
CA GLN A 7 -31.50 -53.17 17.10
C GLN A 7 -32.13 -51.77 17.17
N GLU A 8 -32.83 -51.49 18.26
CA GLU A 8 -33.50 -50.21 18.46
C GLU A 8 -32.50 -49.04 18.55
N LYS A 9 -31.29 -49.27 19.05
CA LYS A 9 -30.22 -48.27 19.08
C LYS A 9 -29.55 -48.07 17.72
N THR A 10 -29.41 -49.13 16.92
CA THR A 10 -28.88 -49.01 15.56
C THR A 10 -29.86 -48.27 14.66
N ASP A 11 -31.15 -48.56 14.79
CA ASP A 11 -32.20 -47.91 13.99
C ASP A 11 -32.29 -46.40 14.34
N LEU A 12 -32.08 -46.04 15.61
CA LEU A 12 -32.04 -44.65 16.06
C LEU A 12 -30.79 -43.90 15.56
N ALA A 13 -29.65 -44.59 15.49
CA ALA A 13 -28.41 -44.03 14.95
C ALA A 13 -28.50 -43.84 13.42
N ASP A 14 -29.12 -44.78 12.71
CA ASP A 14 -29.34 -44.67 11.27
C ASP A 14 -30.33 -43.56 10.93
N ALA A 15 -31.40 -43.41 11.72
CA ALA A 15 -32.34 -42.29 11.58
C ALA A 15 -31.65 -40.93 11.77
N HIS A 16 -30.78 -40.80 12.78
CA HIS A 16 -30.03 -39.58 13.03
C HIS A 16 -28.99 -39.28 11.93
N CYS A 17 -28.34 -40.31 11.39
CA CYS A 17 -27.44 -40.16 10.23
C CYS A 17 -28.19 -39.74 8.97
N GLN A 18 -29.39 -40.28 8.73
CA GLN A 18 -30.24 -39.89 7.60
C GLN A 18 -30.77 -38.45 7.74
N GLU A 19 -31.10 -38.01 8.96
CA GLU A 19 -31.51 -36.62 9.25
C GLU A 19 -30.37 -35.63 9.00
N LEU A 20 -29.13 -35.97 9.39
CA LEU A 20 -27.94 -35.18 9.09
C LEU A 20 -27.64 -35.10 7.58
N LEU A 21 -27.77 -36.22 6.86
CA LEU A 21 -27.59 -36.25 5.41
C LEU A 21 -28.70 -35.49 4.67
N ALA A 22 -29.93 -35.49 5.20
CA ALA A 22 -31.03 -34.69 4.66
C ALA A 22 -30.77 -33.18 4.85
N GLY A 23 -30.18 -32.77 5.98
CA GLY A 23 -29.77 -31.38 6.22
C GLY A 23 -28.72 -30.88 5.22
N LEU A 24 -27.72 -31.71 4.91
CA LEU A 24 -26.65 -31.38 3.95
C LEU A 24 -27.12 -31.26 2.49
N ASN A 25 -28.24 -31.89 2.14
CA ASN A 25 -28.78 -31.92 0.78
C ASN A 25 -29.85 -30.85 0.51
N THR A 26 -30.14 -29.96 1.46
CA THR A 26 -31.04 -28.82 1.20
C THR A 26 -30.29 -27.67 0.55
N PRO A 27 -30.61 -27.28 -0.71
CA PRO A 27 -30.01 -26.10 -1.30
C PRO A 27 -30.72 -24.87 -0.74
N GLY A 28 -30.00 -24.13 0.12
CA GLY A 28 -30.25 -22.72 0.36
C GLY A 28 -31.19 -22.38 1.51
N LYS A 29 -30.64 -22.26 2.74
CA LYS A 29 -31.13 -21.34 3.78
C LYS A 29 -30.16 -21.01 4.93
N GLU A 30 -28.86 -21.31 4.82
CA GLU A 30 -27.89 -21.06 5.92
C GLU A 30 -27.18 -19.69 5.87
N ASN A 31 -27.39 -18.88 4.82
CA ASN A 31 -26.60 -17.66 4.62
C ASN A 31 -27.15 -16.39 5.31
N SER A 32 -28.34 -16.40 5.91
CA SER A 32 -28.94 -15.18 6.50
C SER A 32 -28.60 -14.94 7.97
N GLU A 33 -28.53 -15.98 8.81
CA GLU A 33 -28.34 -15.79 10.27
C GLU A 33 -26.85 -15.70 10.66
N SER A 34 -26.01 -16.55 10.07
CA SER A 34 -24.55 -16.53 10.27
C SER A 34 -23.88 -15.26 9.71
N GLY A 35 -24.41 -14.74 8.59
CA GLY A 35 -23.99 -13.47 8.01
C GLY A 35 -24.29 -12.28 8.94
N ASN A 36 -25.45 -12.31 9.61
CA ASN A 36 -25.91 -11.25 10.50
C ASN A 36 -25.08 -11.18 11.81
N TYR A 37 -24.76 -12.33 12.41
CA TYR A 37 -23.90 -12.39 13.60
C TYR A 37 -22.47 -11.87 13.35
N ASN A 38 -21.90 -12.20 12.19
CA ASN A 38 -20.56 -11.73 11.80
C ASN A 38 -20.53 -10.22 11.54
N PHE A 39 -21.61 -9.66 10.98
CA PHE A 39 -21.75 -8.22 10.78
C PHE A 39 -21.76 -7.47 12.10
N LEU A 40 -22.59 -7.88 13.07
CA LEU A 40 -22.66 -7.26 14.39
C LEU A 40 -21.31 -7.32 15.12
N ARG A 41 -20.63 -8.48 15.08
CA ARG A 41 -19.27 -8.60 15.65
C ARG A 41 -18.25 -7.66 15.01
N ARG A 42 -18.36 -7.40 13.70
CA ARG A 42 -17.47 -6.47 12.98
C ARG A 42 -17.75 -5.02 13.36
N GLN A 43 -19.01 -4.63 13.58
CA GLN A 43 -19.36 -3.30 14.08
C GLN A 43 -18.82 -3.06 15.50
N MET A 44 -18.93 -4.06 16.37
CA MET A 44 -18.41 -3.98 17.75
C MET A 44 -16.87 -3.99 17.82
N ASN A 45 -16.21 -4.56 16.81
CA ASN A 45 -14.75 -4.61 16.71
C ASN A 45 -14.28 -4.08 15.35
N PRO A 46 -14.40 -2.76 15.11
CA PRO A 46 -14.09 -2.17 13.82
C PRO A 46 -12.59 -2.24 13.53
N THR A 47 -12.26 -2.32 12.25
CA THR A 47 -10.87 -2.21 11.80
C THR A 47 -10.44 -0.75 11.88
N ILE A 48 -9.50 -0.45 12.76
CA ILE A 48 -8.91 0.88 12.93
C ILE A 48 -7.41 0.75 12.67
N LEU A 49 -6.88 1.67 11.86
CA LEU A 49 -5.45 1.74 11.59
C LEU A 49 -4.80 2.76 12.53
N GLN A 50 -3.80 2.32 13.29
CA GLN A 50 -2.93 3.18 14.08
C GLN A 50 -1.50 3.03 13.56
N ASN A 51 -0.90 4.12 13.08
CA ASN A 51 0.43 4.13 12.46
C ASN A 51 0.61 3.06 11.36
N GLY A 52 -0.43 2.89 10.53
CA GLY A 52 -0.45 1.90 9.45
C GLY A 52 -0.61 0.44 9.89
N LYS A 53 -0.89 0.17 11.17
CA LYS A 53 -1.17 -1.18 11.70
C LYS A 53 -2.63 -1.30 12.14
N SER A 54 -3.24 -2.44 11.87
CA SER A 54 -4.59 -2.74 12.34
C SER A 54 -4.60 -2.98 13.85
N ASN A 55 -5.63 -2.49 14.54
CA ASN A 55 -5.94 -2.80 15.94
C ASN A 55 -6.37 -4.26 16.16
N GLN A 56 -6.64 -5.01 15.09
CA GLN A 56 -7.09 -6.41 15.16
C GLN A 56 -5.91 -7.38 15.37
N THR A 57 -6.22 -8.57 15.90
CA THR A 57 -5.23 -9.67 15.93
C THR A 57 -4.74 -9.99 14.51
N GLN A 58 -3.51 -10.48 14.37
CA GLN A 58 -2.93 -10.79 13.07
C GLN A 58 -3.81 -11.74 12.24
N ARG A 59 -4.33 -12.80 12.87
CA ARG A 59 -5.23 -13.77 12.23
C ARG A 59 -6.50 -13.11 11.70
N THR A 60 -7.18 -12.30 12.52
CA THR A 60 -8.40 -11.59 12.12
C THR A 60 -8.12 -10.57 11.03
N ALA A 61 -7.01 -9.82 11.14
CA ALA A 61 -6.62 -8.82 10.14
C ALA A 61 -6.31 -9.47 8.78
N VAL A 62 -5.63 -10.62 8.76
CA VAL A 62 -5.37 -11.40 7.53
C VAL A 62 -6.69 -11.89 6.94
N LYS A 63 -7.55 -12.51 7.75
CA LYS A 63 -8.86 -13.01 7.30
C LYS A 63 -9.71 -11.90 6.67
N ARG A 64 -9.86 -10.76 7.35
CA ARG A 64 -10.64 -9.62 6.85
C ARG A 64 -10.08 -9.07 5.53
N ARG A 65 -8.74 -8.93 5.40
CA ARG A 65 -8.13 -8.49 4.14
C ARG A 65 -8.40 -9.46 3.00
N GLN A 66 -8.34 -10.77 3.25
CA GLN A 66 -8.63 -11.78 2.24
C GLN A 66 -10.10 -11.73 1.80
N GLU A 67 -11.04 -11.63 2.76
CA GLU A 67 -12.46 -11.48 2.46
C GLU A 67 -12.74 -10.23 1.62
N THR A 68 -12.13 -9.09 1.99
CA THR A 68 -12.25 -7.84 1.21
C THR A 68 -11.70 -8.01 -0.20
N PHE A 69 -10.52 -8.60 -0.35
CA PHE A 69 -9.90 -8.80 -1.64
C PHE A 69 -10.73 -9.75 -2.52
N ASN A 70 -11.19 -10.87 -1.99
CA ASN A 70 -12.04 -11.82 -2.72
C ASN A 70 -13.35 -11.17 -3.17
N ALA A 71 -13.98 -10.33 -2.33
CA ALA A 71 -15.16 -9.58 -2.73
C ALA A 71 -14.85 -8.61 -3.89
N ALA A 72 -13.71 -7.92 -3.84
CA ALA A 72 -13.28 -7.04 -4.93
C ALA A 72 -12.97 -7.81 -6.22
N MET A 73 -12.42 -9.02 -6.14
CA MET A 73 -12.21 -9.91 -7.29
C MET A 73 -13.53 -10.21 -8.01
N VAL A 74 -14.57 -10.58 -7.26
CA VAL A 74 -15.89 -10.87 -7.82
C VAL A 74 -16.54 -9.62 -8.42
N ILE A 75 -16.46 -8.47 -7.73
CA ILE A 75 -17.13 -7.23 -8.17
C ILE A 75 -16.46 -6.62 -9.41
N HIS A 76 -15.12 -6.58 -9.43
CA HIS A 76 -14.36 -5.91 -10.49
C HIS A 76 -13.85 -6.86 -11.58
N GLY A 77 -14.20 -8.14 -11.52
CA GLY A 77 -13.84 -9.14 -12.54
C GLY A 77 -12.36 -9.53 -12.54
N GLY A 78 -11.72 -9.59 -11.37
CA GLY A 78 -10.36 -10.12 -11.24
C GLY A 78 -10.35 -11.66 -11.23
N THR A 79 -9.30 -12.27 -11.79
CA THR A 79 -9.03 -13.72 -11.68
C THR A 79 -7.72 -13.99 -10.95
N GLU A 80 -7.46 -15.23 -10.53
CA GLU A 80 -6.21 -15.58 -9.86
C GLU A 80 -4.98 -15.26 -10.72
N GLU A 81 -5.11 -15.40 -12.05
CA GLU A 81 -4.08 -15.05 -13.03
C GLU A 81 -3.95 -13.54 -13.25
N ASN A 82 -5.07 -12.81 -13.16
CA ASN A 82 -5.11 -11.36 -13.34
C ASN A 82 -5.90 -10.67 -12.21
N PRO A 83 -5.26 -10.43 -11.04
CA PRO A 83 -5.89 -9.75 -9.90
C PRO A 83 -6.00 -8.24 -10.08
N ARG A 84 -5.44 -7.68 -11.15
CA ARG A 84 -5.31 -6.23 -11.35
C ARG A 84 -6.64 -5.47 -11.31
N PRO A 85 -7.74 -5.95 -11.94
CA PRO A 85 -9.03 -5.26 -11.89
C PRO A 85 -9.55 -5.06 -10.46
N ALA A 86 -9.34 -6.04 -9.58
CA ALA A 86 -9.73 -5.93 -8.17
C ALA A 86 -8.93 -4.87 -7.42
N ILE A 87 -7.61 -4.82 -7.64
CA ILE A 87 -6.73 -3.82 -7.02
C ILE A 87 -7.10 -2.41 -7.49
N GLU A 88 -7.29 -2.23 -8.80
CA GLU A 88 -7.66 -0.94 -9.39
C GLU A 88 -9.06 -0.51 -8.93
N GLY A 89 -10.04 -1.41 -8.90
CA GLY A 89 -11.39 -1.11 -8.41
C GLY A 89 -11.45 -0.77 -6.92
N MET A 90 -10.66 -1.44 -6.08
CA MET A 90 -10.49 -1.06 -4.67
C MET A 90 -9.90 0.35 -4.53
N PHE A 91 -8.90 0.69 -5.35
CA PHE A 91 -8.27 2.01 -5.33
C PHE A 91 -9.23 3.10 -5.83
N ASP A 92 -9.95 2.87 -6.92
CA ASP A 92 -10.97 3.78 -7.45
C ASP A 92 -12.08 4.04 -6.41
N THR A 93 -12.58 2.97 -5.78
CA THR A 93 -13.58 3.08 -4.70
C THR A 93 -13.04 3.92 -3.54
N LEU A 94 -11.79 3.72 -3.14
CA LEU A 94 -11.15 4.53 -2.10
C LEU A 94 -11.10 6.01 -2.53
N CYS A 95 -10.60 6.30 -3.73
CA CYS A 95 -10.53 7.66 -4.29
C CYS A 95 -11.90 8.36 -4.32
N LYS A 96 -12.97 7.63 -4.62
CA LYS A 96 -14.31 8.20 -4.68
C LYS A 96 -14.96 8.40 -3.32
N ARG A 97 -14.69 7.51 -2.35
CA ARG A 97 -15.36 7.49 -1.03
C ARG A 97 -14.64 8.25 0.07
N SER A 98 -13.34 8.47 -0.07
CA SER A 98 -12.53 9.15 0.94
C SER A 98 -12.19 10.58 0.52
N LYS A 99 -12.06 11.48 1.51
CA LYS A 99 -11.56 12.83 1.24
C LYS A 99 -10.05 12.78 1.01
N PRO A 100 -9.48 13.68 0.19
CA PRO A 100 -8.04 13.75 -0.04
C PRO A 100 -7.22 13.81 1.27
N ASP A 101 -7.69 14.58 2.26
CA ASP A 101 -7.01 14.70 3.56
C ASP A 101 -6.99 13.38 4.33
N ASP A 102 -8.08 12.61 4.30
CA ASP A 102 -8.16 11.30 4.97
C ASP A 102 -7.16 10.32 4.34
N THR A 103 -7.08 10.28 3.01
CA THR A 103 -6.10 9.43 2.32
C THR A 103 -4.67 9.86 2.62
N THR A 104 -4.41 11.17 2.65
CA THR A 104 -3.09 11.73 2.96
C THR A 104 -2.67 11.35 4.38
N ASN A 105 -3.58 11.42 5.34
CA ASN A 105 -3.33 11.03 6.73
C ASN A 105 -3.07 9.51 6.86
N LEU A 106 -3.83 8.68 6.14
CA LEU A 106 -3.62 7.22 6.11
C LEU A 106 -2.24 6.85 5.53
N VAL A 107 -1.83 7.52 4.45
CA VAL A 107 -0.52 7.28 3.82
C VAL A 107 0.62 7.79 4.71
N SER A 108 0.47 8.99 5.28
CA SER A 108 1.50 9.66 6.08
C SER A 108 1.74 8.98 7.43
N SER A 109 0.69 8.42 8.04
CA SER A 109 0.82 7.64 9.29
C SER A 109 1.49 6.28 9.10
N ASN A 110 1.63 5.79 7.86
CA ASN A 110 2.29 4.53 7.56
C ASN A 110 3.72 4.75 7.06
N ALA A 111 4.69 4.79 7.98
CA ALA A 111 6.10 5.03 7.66
C ALA A 111 6.67 4.04 6.62
N LYS A 112 6.22 2.77 6.62
CA LYS A 112 6.68 1.77 5.64
C LYS A 112 6.14 2.08 4.24
N LEU A 113 4.87 2.46 4.15
CA LEU A 113 4.23 2.85 2.90
C LEU A 113 4.86 4.13 2.37
N GLN A 114 5.00 5.16 3.20
CA GLN A 114 5.64 6.42 2.84
C GLN A 114 7.07 6.21 2.34
N ALA A 115 7.88 5.43 3.06
CA ALA A 115 9.26 5.15 2.68
C ALA A 115 9.39 4.33 1.38
N ARG A 116 8.35 3.61 0.96
CA ARG A 116 8.36 2.83 -0.29
C ARG A 116 7.73 3.58 -1.45
N LEU A 117 6.49 4.03 -1.29
CA LEU A 117 5.69 4.63 -2.34
C LEU A 117 6.13 6.06 -2.63
N ALA A 118 6.14 6.93 -1.62
CA ALA A 118 6.50 8.34 -1.81
C ALA A 118 7.96 8.47 -2.27
N SER A 119 8.87 7.69 -1.68
CA SER A 119 10.28 7.73 -2.10
C SER A 119 10.49 7.24 -3.54
N ALA A 120 9.78 6.19 -3.98
CA ALA A 120 9.89 5.68 -5.35
C ALA A 120 9.29 6.65 -6.37
N HIS A 121 8.13 7.25 -6.06
CA HIS A 121 7.52 8.28 -6.88
C HIS A 121 8.43 9.50 -7.01
N CYS A 122 8.82 10.11 -5.88
CA CYS A 122 9.72 11.26 -5.88
C CYS A 122 11.04 10.96 -6.59
N SER A 123 11.63 9.79 -6.41
CA SER A 123 12.88 9.40 -7.10
C SER A 123 12.72 9.31 -8.62
N ARG A 124 11.53 8.99 -9.13
CA ARG A 124 11.21 8.99 -10.55
C ARG A 124 11.09 10.42 -11.07
N GLU A 125 10.33 11.25 -10.37
CA GLU A 125 10.15 12.67 -10.71
C GLU A 125 11.46 13.44 -10.67
N ILE A 126 12.30 13.21 -9.66
CA ILE A 126 13.64 13.81 -9.57
C ILE A 126 14.48 13.44 -10.79
N ARG A 127 14.45 12.18 -11.24
CA ARG A 127 15.23 11.74 -12.40
C ARG A 127 14.71 12.38 -13.68
N SER A 128 13.39 12.44 -13.85
CA SER A 128 12.76 13.11 -14.99
C SER A 128 13.12 14.59 -15.03
N LEU A 129 13.03 15.28 -13.89
CA LEU A 129 13.41 16.68 -13.75
C LEU A 129 14.89 16.88 -14.06
N GLU A 130 15.81 16.06 -13.53
CA GLU A 130 17.25 16.20 -13.78
C GLU A 130 17.62 16.14 -15.28
N THR A 131 16.79 15.49 -16.11
CA THR A 131 16.96 15.39 -17.56
C THR A 131 16.10 16.35 -18.38
N SER A 132 15.22 17.12 -17.74
CA SER A 132 14.28 18.02 -18.42
C SER A 132 14.91 19.35 -18.86
N ASP A 133 14.27 20.00 -19.84
CA ASP A 133 14.63 21.35 -20.29
C ASP A 133 14.48 22.39 -19.17
N GLU A 134 13.51 22.21 -18.28
CA GLU A 134 13.34 23.04 -17.08
C GLU A 134 14.61 23.06 -16.22
N ASN A 135 15.26 21.90 -16.06
CA ASN A 135 16.51 21.82 -15.33
C ASN A 135 17.69 22.42 -16.10
N VAL A 136 17.65 22.40 -17.43
CA VAL A 136 18.63 23.11 -18.27
C VAL A 136 18.50 24.61 -18.04
N LEU A 137 17.29 25.18 -18.15
CA LEU A 137 17.01 26.60 -17.90
C LEU A 137 17.43 27.00 -16.49
N ARG A 138 17.06 26.21 -15.47
CA ARG A 138 17.48 26.42 -14.08
C ARG A 138 19.00 26.43 -13.92
N SER A 139 19.70 25.58 -14.65
CA SER A 139 21.17 25.49 -14.62
C SER A 139 21.84 26.66 -15.32
N VAL A 140 21.30 27.12 -16.45
CA VAL A 140 21.73 28.33 -17.16
C VAL A 140 21.51 29.55 -16.27
N ALA A 141 20.33 29.71 -15.67
CA ALA A 141 20.03 30.81 -14.75
C ALA A 141 20.99 30.83 -13.55
N ALA A 142 21.27 29.67 -12.95
CA ALA A 142 22.26 29.57 -11.87
C ALA A 142 23.67 29.97 -12.34
N TYR A 143 24.07 29.56 -13.55
CA TYR A 143 25.38 29.85 -14.13
C TYR A 143 25.61 31.33 -14.46
N TYR A 144 24.57 32.05 -14.87
CA TYR A 144 24.62 33.49 -15.13
C TYR A 144 24.23 34.34 -13.91
N SER A 145 23.92 33.71 -12.76
CA SER A 145 23.50 34.47 -11.57
C SER A 145 24.65 35.33 -11.03
N GLY A 146 24.47 36.65 -11.11
CA GLY A 146 25.51 37.62 -10.75
C GLY A 146 26.69 37.66 -11.73
N GLY A 147 26.45 37.30 -13.00
CA GLY A 147 27.48 37.19 -14.03
C GLY A 147 27.87 35.73 -14.32
N VAL A 148 28.73 35.55 -15.32
CA VAL A 148 29.16 34.22 -15.78
C VAL A 148 30.00 33.53 -14.69
N MET A 149 29.53 32.41 -14.16
CA MET A 149 30.28 31.64 -13.16
C MET A 149 31.45 30.88 -13.78
N GLU A 150 32.60 30.90 -13.12
CA GLU A 150 33.69 30.00 -13.46
C GLU A 150 33.36 28.52 -13.17
N LYS A 151 34.05 27.60 -13.87
CA LYS A 151 33.92 26.15 -13.70
C LYS A 151 34.00 25.67 -12.25
N ARG A 152 34.98 26.17 -11.48
CA ARG A 152 35.16 25.78 -10.07
C ARG A 152 34.01 26.28 -9.21
N LYS A 153 33.58 27.53 -9.41
CA LYS A 153 32.48 28.16 -8.67
C LYS A 153 31.17 27.41 -8.92
N TYR A 154 30.82 27.16 -10.18
CA TYR A 154 29.60 26.42 -10.54
C TYR A 154 29.58 25.00 -9.96
N LYS A 155 30.69 24.25 -10.05
CA LYS A 155 30.79 22.91 -9.45
C LYS A 155 30.59 22.94 -7.93
N SER A 156 31.10 23.97 -7.24
CA SER A 156 30.90 24.17 -5.81
C SER A 156 29.42 24.43 -5.48
N VAL A 157 28.77 25.36 -6.20
CA VAL A 157 27.33 25.66 -6.03
C VAL A 157 26.48 24.41 -6.22
N ARG A 158 26.67 23.70 -7.33
CA ARG A 158 25.96 22.45 -7.64
C ARG A 158 26.12 21.41 -6.53
N LEU A 159 27.32 21.30 -5.95
CA LEU A 159 27.61 20.37 -4.86
C LEU A 159 26.87 20.77 -3.58
N VAL A 160 26.99 22.03 -3.15
CA VAL A 160 26.40 22.51 -1.90
C VAL A 160 24.88 22.44 -1.91
N LEU A 161 24.23 22.75 -3.04
CA LEU A 161 22.77 22.71 -3.16
C LEU A 161 22.18 21.29 -3.04
N ALA A 162 22.93 20.26 -3.44
CA ALA A 162 22.42 18.89 -3.50
C ALA A 162 23.00 17.95 -2.43
N THR A 163 23.94 18.43 -1.58
CA THR A 163 24.63 17.58 -0.61
C THR A 163 24.88 18.28 0.72
N LYS A 164 24.87 17.51 1.80
CA LYS A 164 25.25 17.93 3.16
C LYS A 164 26.44 17.12 3.68
N ALA A 165 27.03 17.56 4.79
CA ALA A 165 28.08 16.79 5.46
C ALA A 165 27.53 15.42 5.90
N SER A 166 28.29 14.35 5.67
CA SER A 166 27.87 13.00 6.07
C SER A 166 28.22 12.73 7.51
N THR A 167 27.28 12.12 8.23
CA THR A 167 27.49 11.65 9.61
C THR A 167 28.26 10.33 9.66
N LYS A 168 28.39 9.62 8.54
CA LYS A 168 29.00 8.28 8.47
C LYS A 168 30.51 8.29 8.24
N LYS A 169 31.04 9.35 7.64
CA LYS A 169 32.47 9.46 7.31
C LYS A 169 32.93 10.90 7.50
N ARG A 170 33.97 11.11 8.31
CA ARG A 170 34.61 12.42 8.51
C ARG A 170 35.10 12.97 7.16
N GLY A 171 34.66 14.19 6.81
CA GLY A 171 34.95 14.81 5.52
C GLY A 171 34.13 14.27 4.34
N GLY A 172 33.27 13.28 4.56
CA GLY A 172 32.34 12.76 3.55
C GLY A 172 31.16 13.70 3.31
N ARG A 173 30.56 13.61 2.12
CA ARG A 173 29.30 14.30 1.78
C ARG A 173 28.22 13.29 1.44
N GLU A 174 27.00 13.57 1.86
CA GLU A 174 25.82 12.76 1.53
C GLU A 174 24.77 13.60 0.82
N ALA A 175 23.89 12.95 0.04
CA ALA A 175 22.82 13.65 -0.65
C ALA A 175 21.91 14.35 0.37
N LEU A 176 21.59 15.61 0.08
CA LEU A 176 20.57 16.33 0.82
C LEU A 176 19.20 15.77 0.41
N CYS A 177 18.42 15.32 1.38
CA CYS A 177 17.13 14.67 1.18
C CYS A 177 16.06 15.38 2.01
N PHE A 178 14.90 15.65 1.42
CA PHE A 178 13.77 16.28 2.11
C PHE A 178 12.79 15.23 2.69
N MET A 179 12.82 14.00 2.19
CA MET A 179 12.13 12.83 2.75
C MET A 179 13.08 11.62 2.76
N GLN A 180 12.68 10.53 3.43
CA GLN A 180 13.44 9.27 3.40
C GLN A 180 13.66 8.83 1.94
N LYS A 181 14.89 9.03 1.43
CA LYS A 181 15.38 8.74 0.08
C LYS A 181 14.98 9.70 -1.06
N SER A 182 14.23 10.76 -0.80
CA SER A 182 13.92 11.78 -1.83
C SER A 182 15.01 12.86 -1.83
N ARG A 183 16.01 12.69 -2.71
CA ARG A 183 17.16 13.60 -2.83
C ARG A 183 16.79 14.89 -3.57
N ILE A 184 17.51 15.97 -3.29
CA ILE A 184 17.34 17.21 -4.06
C ILE A 184 17.85 17.01 -5.51
N PRO A 185 17.08 17.42 -6.52
CA PRO A 185 17.50 17.40 -7.92
C PRO A 185 18.76 18.24 -8.18
N LYS A 186 19.77 17.62 -8.80
CA LYS A 186 21.04 18.29 -9.12
C LYS A 186 20.89 19.20 -10.34
N LEU A 187 21.58 20.33 -10.33
CA LEU A 187 21.81 21.12 -11.54
C LEU A 187 22.56 20.28 -12.58
N LEU A 188 22.48 20.69 -13.84
CA LEU A 188 23.20 20.07 -14.94
C LEU A 188 24.72 20.14 -14.67
N PRO A 189 25.49 19.09 -15.00
CA PRO A 189 26.95 19.16 -14.93
C PRO A 189 27.51 20.30 -15.79
N TYR A 190 28.58 20.96 -15.33
CA TYR A 190 29.20 22.08 -16.04
C TYR A 190 29.52 21.74 -17.50
N ASP A 191 30.10 20.56 -17.73
CA ASP A 191 30.57 20.18 -19.07
C ASP A 191 29.40 20.04 -20.06
N LYS A 192 28.20 19.67 -19.58
CA LYS A 192 26.96 19.65 -20.40
C LYS A 192 26.31 21.02 -20.57
N LEU A 193 26.69 22.01 -19.77
CA LEU A 193 26.12 23.36 -19.80
C LEU A 193 26.83 24.26 -20.81
N VAL A 194 28.13 24.04 -21.00
CA VAL A 194 28.99 24.84 -21.89
C VAL A 194 29.33 24.13 -23.21
N SER A 195 28.72 22.96 -23.46
CA SER A 195 28.85 22.22 -24.73
C SER A 195 27.84 22.71 -25.76
#